data_AF-A0A0S4LP75-F1
#
_entry.id   AF-A0A0S4LP75-F1
#
_cell.length_a   1.000
_cell.length_b   1.000
_cell.length_c   1.000
_cell.angle_alpha   90.00
_cell.angle_beta   90.00
_cell.angle_gamma   90.00
#
_symmetry.space_group_name_H-M   'P 1'
#
loop_
_entity.id
_entity.type
_entity.pdbx_description
1 polymer ?
#
loop_
_entity_poly.entity_id
_entity_poly.type
_entity_poly.pdbx_seq_one_letter_code
_entity_poly.pdbx_strand_id
1 'polypeptide(L)'
;MISPARLAWHSIENNGIRLLQPVKFEQIHLKERGDLQRLFRDQTDIVVEDGMVLAEEFGSWEDSSRRIDLLVLDKDANLVVVELKLTDSGGHMELQALRYAAMVSTMTFA
;
A
#
# COMPACT_ATOMS: atom_id res chain seq x y z
N MET A 1 -0.26 32.07 -8.36
CA MET A 1 -0.27 30.60 -8.32
C MET A 1 1.19 30.16 -8.21
N ILE A 2 1.63 29.73 -7.02
CA ILE A 2 3.01 29.29 -6.83
C ILE A 2 3.10 27.90 -7.46
N SER A 3 3.92 27.72 -8.50
CA SER A 3 4.22 26.39 -9.02
C SER A 3 4.81 25.57 -7.87
N PRO A 4 4.29 24.37 -7.56
CA PRO A 4 4.96 23.52 -6.59
C PRO A 4 6.36 23.24 -7.11
N ALA A 5 7.35 23.31 -6.22
CA ALA A 5 8.71 22.95 -6.53
C ALA A 5 8.71 21.52 -7.11
N ARG A 6 9.23 21.34 -8.33
CA ARG A 6 9.40 20.00 -8.92
C ARG A 6 10.45 19.27 -8.10
N LEU A 7 10.02 18.30 -7.29
CA LEU A 7 10.90 17.31 -6.70
C LEU A 7 11.58 16.52 -7.83
N ALA A 8 12.90 16.37 -7.75
CA ALA A 8 13.70 15.62 -8.71
C ALA A 8 14.51 14.55 -7.97
N TRP A 9 14.25 13.28 -8.31
CA TRP A 9 14.95 12.15 -7.72
C TRP A 9 16.24 11.87 -8.48
N HIS A 10 17.32 11.56 -7.77
CA HIS A 10 18.61 11.21 -8.36
C HIS A 10 19.15 9.93 -7.73
N SER A 11 19.75 9.02 -8.51
CA SER A 11 20.56 7.91 -7.98
C SER A 11 22.04 8.30 -7.97
N ILE A 12 22.77 7.85 -6.94
CA ILE A 12 24.23 7.93 -6.87
C ILE A 12 24.76 6.52 -7.13
N GLU A 13 25.53 6.37 -8.21
CA GLU A 13 26.16 5.10 -8.58
C GLU A 13 27.63 5.37 -8.86
N ASN A 14 28.53 4.54 -8.30
CA ASN A 14 30.00 4.46 -8.40
C ASN A 14 30.81 5.73 -8.76
N ASN A 15 30.47 6.47 -9.81
CA ASN A 15 31.16 7.68 -10.25
C ASN A 15 30.25 8.80 -10.82
N GLY A 16 28.96 8.81 -10.51
CA GLY A 16 28.06 9.84 -11.03
C GLY A 16 26.72 9.96 -10.32
N ILE A 17 26.04 11.07 -10.63
CA ILE A 17 24.68 11.36 -10.19
C ILE A 17 23.79 11.26 -11.43
N ARG A 18 22.74 10.44 -11.39
CA ARG A 18 21.80 10.25 -12.49
C ARG A 18 20.41 10.74 -12.11
N LEU A 19 19.83 11.62 -12.93
CA LEU A 19 18.44 12.05 -12.79
C LEU A 19 17.49 10.87 -13.09
N LEU A 20 16.57 10.61 -12.16
CA LEU A 20 15.51 9.61 -12.32
C LEU A 20 14.27 10.28 -12.92
N GLN A 21 13.78 9.71 -14.03
CA GLN A 21 12.53 10.17 -14.65
C GLN A 21 11.36 9.42 -14.02
N PRO A 22 10.32 10.13 -13.53
CA PRO A 22 9.12 9.46 -13.03
C PRO A 22 8.41 8.76 -14.20
N VAL A 23 7.94 7.55 -13.95
CA VAL A 23 7.09 6.78 -14.87
C VAL A 23 5.77 6.47 -14.18
N LYS A 24 4.68 6.42 -14.96
CA LYS A 24 3.41 5.90 -14.47
C LYS A 24 3.48 4.38 -14.41
N PHE A 25 2.83 3.75 -13.44
CA PHE A 25 2.78 2.29 -13.33
C PHE A 25 2.23 1.60 -14.60
N GLU A 26 1.24 2.23 -15.25
CA GLU A 26 0.69 1.77 -16.54
C GLU A 26 1.74 1.65 -17.65
N GLN A 27 2.72 2.56 -17.68
CA GLN A 27 3.78 2.58 -18.70
C GLN A 27 4.77 1.43 -18.55
N ILE A 28 4.87 0.85 -17.35
CA ILE A 28 5.75 -0.28 -17.04
C ILE A 28 4.98 -1.58 -16.80
N HIS A 29 3.69 -1.61 -17.14
CA HIS A 29 2.82 -2.78 -17.07
C HIS A 29 2.76 -3.45 -15.68
N LEU A 30 2.98 -2.69 -14.60
CA LEU A 30 2.83 -3.19 -13.24
C LEU A 30 1.36 -3.50 -12.94
N LYS A 31 1.12 -4.64 -12.29
CA LYS A 31 -0.21 -5.05 -11.82
C LYS A 31 -0.30 -4.86 -10.30
N GLU A 32 -1.48 -4.45 -9.83
CA GLU A 32 -1.70 -4.12 -8.41
C GLU A 32 -1.41 -5.33 -7.53
N ARG A 33 -2.13 -6.43 -7.74
CA ARG A 33 -1.93 -7.69 -7.01
C ARG A 33 -0.67 -8.44 -7.42
N GLY A 34 -0.48 -8.56 -8.73
CA GLY A 34 0.58 -9.40 -9.30
C GLY A 34 1.98 -8.89 -9.00
N ASP A 35 2.13 -7.57 -8.77
CA ASP A 35 3.43 -6.95 -8.57
C ASP A 35 3.48 -6.07 -7.33
N LEU A 36 2.68 -5.01 -7.24
CA LEU A 36 2.81 -4.01 -6.16
C LEU A 36 2.53 -4.61 -4.79
N GLN A 37 1.44 -5.36 -4.65
CA GLN A 37 1.10 -6.06 -3.41
C GLN A 37 2.16 -7.07 -3.02
N ARG A 38 2.71 -7.84 -3.97
CA ARG A 38 3.81 -8.76 -3.69
C ARG A 38 5.03 -8.02 -3.16
N LEU A 39 5.44 -6.95 -3.82
CA LEU A 39 6.59 -6.16 -3.40
C LEU A 39 6.40 -5.57 -2.00
N PHE A 40 5.22 -5.05 -1.68
CA PHE A 40 4.95 -4.44 -0.38
C PHE A 40 4.75 -5.49 0.72
N ARG A 41 4.23 -6.68 0.39
CA ARG A 41 4.21 -7.82 1.32
C ARG A 41 5.62 -8.30 1.65
N ASP A 42 6.51 -8.36 0.67
CA ASP A 42 7.90 -8.78 0.86
C ASP A 42 8.76 -7.70 1.53
N GLN A 43 8.35 -6.42 1.44
CA GLN A 43 9.06 -5.25 1.98
C GLN A 43 8.10 -4.36 2.77
N THR A 44 7.35 -4.96 3.71
CA THR A 44 6.29 -4.26 4.46
C THR A 44 6.80 -3.07 5.27
N ASP A 45 8.06 -3.10 5.68
CA ASP A 45 8.72 -1.99 6.38
C ASP A 45 8.72 -0.66 5.60
N ILE A 46 8.51 -0.69 4.28
CA ILE A 46 8.35 0.50 3.45
C ILE A 46 7.08 1.28 3.80
N VAL A 47 6.02 0.59 4.25
CA VAL A 47 4.70 1.17 4.54
C VAL A 47 4.29 1.06 6.01
N VAL A 48 4.77 0.05 6.73
CA VAL A 48 4.53 -0.15 8.16
C VAL A 48 5.86 -0.55 8.80
N GLU A 49 6.48 0.38 9.53
CA GLU A 49 7.75 0.15 10.22
C GLU A 49 7.65 -1.04 11.20
N ASP A 50 8.60 -1.97 11.10
CA ASP A 50 8.63 -3.23 11.87
C ASP A 50 7.33 -4.05 11.74
N GLY A 51 6.67 -3.96 10.58
CA GLY A 51 5.36 -4.55 10.34
C GLY A 51 5.42 -6.04 9.98
N MET A 52 4.55 -6.85 10.59
CA MET A 52 4.38 -8.26 10.24
C MET A 52 3.10 -8.48 9.43
N VAL A 53 3.22 -8.92 8.17
CA VAL A 53 2.05 -9.27 7.36
C VAL A 53 1.36 -10.51 7.95
N LEU A 54 0.11 -10.35 8.37
CA LEU A 54 -0.74 -11.43 8.88
C LEU A 54 -1.45 -12.17 7.77
N ALA A 55 -1.96 -11.43 6.78
CA ALA A 55 -2.71 -11.99 5.67
C ALA A 55 -2.68 -11.09 4.44
N GLU A 56 -2.70 -11.73 3.28
CA GLU A 56 -3.04 -11.10 2.01
C GLU A 56 -4.51 -11.34 1.70
N GLU A 57 -5.16 -10.40 1.03
CA GLU A 57 -6.53 -10.58 0.54
C GLU A 57 -7.50 -10.98 1.68
N PHE A 58 -7.27 -10.48 2.89
CA PHE A 58 -8.02 -10.87 4.08
C PHE A 58 -9.49 -10.51 3.91
N GLY A 59 -10.32 -11.54 3.85
CA GLY A 59 -11.76 -11.41 3.72
C GLY A 59 -12.42 -12.76 3.94
N SER A 60 -13.48 -12.76 4.72
CA SER A 60 -14.41 -13.88 4.93
C SER A 60 -15.62 -13.35 5.68
N TRP A 61 -16.08 -12.16 5.28
CA TRP A 61 -17.23 -11.53 5.88
C TRP A 61 -18.48 -12.21 5.34
N GLU A 62 -19.41 -12.57 6.23
CA GLU A 62 -20.55 -13.45 5.95
C GLU A 62 -21.36 -13.04 4.70
N ASP A 63 -21.40 -11.74 4.38
CA ASP A 63 -22.11 -11.16 3.23
C ASP A 63 -21.23 -10.29 2.31
N SER A 64 -19.91 -10.55 2.23
CA SER A 64 -19.05 -9.71 1.40
C SER A 64 -17.89 -10.42 0.70
N SER A 65 -17.78 -10.18 -0.61
CA SER A 65 -16.59 -10.48 -1.40
C SER A 65 -15.43 -9.48 -1.19
N ARG A 66 -15.59 -8.53 -0.28
CA ARG A 66 -14.58 -7.52 0.05
C ARG A 66 -13.38 -8.15 0.72
N ARG A 67 -12.21 -7.65 0.37
CA ARG A 67 -10.93 -8.11 0.88
C ARG A 67 -10.04 -6.91 1.16
N ILE A 68 -9.25 -7.04 2.22
CA ILE A 68 -8.16 -6.15 2.57
C ILE A 68 -6.94 -6.63 1.82
N ASP A 69 -6.26 -5.76 1.07
CA ASP A 69 -5.10 -6.18 0.27
C ASP A 69 -4.00 -6.78 1.16
N LEU A 70 -3.57 -6.06 2.21
CA LEU A 70 -2.66 -6.55 3.25
C LEU A 70 -3.17 -6.17 4.64
N LEU A 71 -3.27 -7.16 5.53
CA LEU A 71 -3.49 -6.97 6.95
C LEU A 71 -2.16 -7.17 7.68
N VAL A 72 -1.71 -6.15 8.40
CA VAL A 72 -0.39 -6.10 9.04
C VAL A 72 -0.56 -5.90 10.54
N LEU A 73 0.35 -6.46 11.34
CA LEU A 73 0.51 -6.17 12.75
C LEU A 73 1.71 -5.24 12.93
N ASP A 74 1.54 -4.10 13.59
CA ASP A 74 2.67 -3.25 13.96
C ASP A 74 3.33 -3.70 15.29
N LYS A 75 4.45 -3.05 15.64
CA LYS A 75 5.21 -3.33 16.86
C LYS A 75 4.44 -3.11 18.18
N ASP A 76 3.38 -2.31 18.15
CA ASP A 76 2.52 -2.00 19.29
C ASP A 76 1.27 -2.91 19.32
N ALA A 77 1.26 -3.95 18.48
CA ALA A 77 0.19 -4.92 18.31
C ALA A 77 -1.13 -4.33 17.78
N ASN A 78 -1.07 -3.22 17.04
CA ASN A 78 -2.23 -2.72 16.31
C ASN A 78 -2.39 -3.44 14.98
N LEU A 79 -3.66 -3.68 14.58
CA LEU A 79 -3.98 -4.10 13.22
C LEU A 79 -3.91 -2.88 12.28
N VAL A 80 -3.05 -2.98 11.29
CA VAL A 80 -2.87 -1.97 10.24
C VAL A 80 -3.45 -2.51 8.93
N VAL A 81 -4.38 -1.74 8.36
CA VAL A 81 -5.01 -2.02 7.07
C VAL A 81 -4.22 -1.29 5.98
N VAL A 82 -3.63 -2.03 5.05
CA VAL A 82 -2.95 -1.47 3.90
C VAL A 82 -3.76 -1.78 2.64
N GLU A 83 -4.24 -0.73 1.98
CA GLU A 83 -5.01 -0.79 0.73
C GLU A 83 -4.18 -0.17 -0.39
N LEU A 84 -3.94 -0.94 -1.46
CA LEU A 84 -3.07 -0.54 -2.56
C LEU A 84 -3.89 -0.11 -3.76
N LYS A 85 -3.43 0.95 -4.44
CA LYS A 85 -4.06 1.44 -5.67
C LYS A 85 -3.00 1.89 -6.66
N LEU A 86 -3.15 1.49 -7.92
CA LEU A 86 -2.24 1.91 -9.01
C LEU A 86 -2.58 3.27 -9.63
N THR A 87 -3.80 3.77 -9.46
CA THR A 87 -4.26 5.00 -10.12
C THR A 87 -4.93 5.97 -9.14
N ASP A 88 -4.81 7.26 -9.44
CA ASP A 88 -5.43 8.35 -8.66
C ASP A 88 -6.93 8.55 -8.99
N SER A 89 -7.51 7.68 -9.82
CA SER A 89 -8.85 7.85 -10.35
C SER A 89 -9.89 7.07 -9.53
N GLY A 90 -10.26 7.58 -8.36
CA GLY A 90 -11.37 6.99 -7.60
C GLY A 90 -11.87 7.87 -6.46
N GLY A 91 -13.04 8.51 -6.63
CA GLY A 91 -13.67 9.39 -5.63
C GLY A 91 -14.14 8.72 -4.33
N HIS A 92 -13.66 7.52 -3.99
CA HIS A 92 -13.98 6.80 -2.77
C HIS A 92 -12.78 5.98 -2.23
N MET A 93 -11.54 6.29 -2.63
CA MET A 93 -10.35 5.52 -2.25
C MET A 93 -10.14 5.45 -0.73
N GLU A 94 -10.20 6.58 -0.04
CA GLU A 94 -10.05 6.68 1.41
C GLU A 94 -11.16 5.91 2.16
N LEU A 95 -12.37 5.88 1.61
CA LEU A 95 -13.51 5.21 2.21
C LEU A 95 -13.35 3.70 2.25
N GLN A 96 -12.55 3.11 1.34
CA GLN A 96 -12.28 1.68 1.36
C GLN A 96 -11.40 1.29 2.56
N ALA A 97 -10.28 1.97 2.74
CA ALA A 97 -9.40 1.75 3.89
C ALA A 97 -10.12 2.02 5.22
N LEU A 98 -10.87 3.13 5.32
CA LEU A 98 -11.63 3.46 6.52
C LEU A 98 -12.70 2.41 6.85
N ARG A 99 -13.41 1.91 5.83
CA ARG A 99 -14.41 0.85 6.01
C ARG A 99 -13.76 -0.43 6.53
N TYR A 100 -12.61 -0.81 5.98
CA TYR A 100 -11.89 -2.00 6.42
C TYR A 100 -11.31 -1.87 7.82
N ALA A 101 -10.76 -0.71 8.17
CA ALA A 101 -10.34 -0.41 9.53
C ALA A 101 -11.51 -0.55 10.53
N ALA A 102 -12.70 -0.07 10.18
CA ALA A 102 -13.91 -0.22 11.00
C ALA A 102 -14.40 -1.68 11.09
N MET A 103 -14.20 -2.50 10.06
CA MET A 103 -14.56 -3.92 10.08
C MET A 103 -13.62 -4.74 10.95
N VAL A 104 -12.31 -4.43 10.96
CA VAL A 104 -11.34 -5.16 11.78
C VAL A 104 -11.27 -4.66 13.23
N SER A 105 -11.72 -3.44 13.51
CA SER A 105 -11.69 -2.88 14.87
C SER A 105 -12.59 -3.61 15.88
N THR A 106 -13.56 -4.39 15.39
CA THR A 106 -14.46 -5.19 16.22
C THR A 106 -13.98 -6.64 16.39
N MET A 107 -12.86 -7.01 15.78
CA MET A 107 -12.31 -8.35 15.89
C MET A 107 -11.78 -8.59 17.31
N THR A 108 -12.11 -9.75 17.85
CA THR A 108 -11.61 -10.22 19.14
C THR A 108 -11.01 -11.60 18.94
N PHE A 109 -10.02 -11.94 19.77
CA PHE A 109 -9.52 -13.31 19.83
C PHE A 109 -10.57 -14.17 20.52
N ALA A 110 -10.91 -15.31 19.90
CA ALA A 110 -11.80 -16.32 20.48
C ALA A 110 -11.04 -17.21 21.46
#